data_AF-A0A942YGQ6-F1
#
_entry.id   AF-A0A942YGQ6-F1
#
_cell.length_a   1.000
_cell.length_b   1.000
_cell.length_c   1.000
_cell.angle_alpha   90.00
_cell.angle_beta   90.00
_cell.angle_gamma   90.00
#
_symmetry.space_group_name_H-M   'P 1'
#
loop_
_entity.id
_entity.type
_entity.pdbx_description
1 polymer ?
#
loop_
_entity_poly.entity_id
_entity_poly.type
_entity_poly.pdbx_seq_one_letter_code
_entity_poly.pdbx_strand_id
1 'polypeptide(L)'
;MTERQYLSVKALTKYIKRKFDVDPHLSNVFVKGEISNFKRHSSGHLYFTLKDESARIMAVMFSSYSQSMKFIPENGLNVLIRGSISVYESSGQYQIYVQEMLPDGIGELFLAYEQLKNRLEQEGLFHPDKKKRIPVYPKKIGVITSPTGAAIRDIITTIKRRYPIGKLIILPVLVQGKQASTSIAEAIKKANDLSIADVLIVGRGGGSIEELWAFNEEIVARAIFNSQIPVISAVGHETDFTIADFVADVRAATPTGAAELAVPHIEDLMERLLNRKNRLYRGMSEITKDKRGKLNLLENSYILRNPRKLYEQKWESVDRMTDRLQRGQEKILFQKMDQFQKLHKVLATHHPAMKLQMHKEKFIHIKQQLTQQAKIILHQKSSAFSTKVATLEALSPLNILQRGYSVAYTENGNIINKTDKTNIGDQITLKVTDGELFCTIDHIEKGESDG
;
A
#
# COMPACT_ATOMS: atom_id res chain seq x y z
N MET A 1 -82.57 40.09 -93.87
CA MET A 1 -81.88 40.37 -92.59
C MET A 1 -81.14 39.12 -92.20
N THR A 2 -79.81 39.13 -92.26
CA THR A 2 -78.96 38.04 -91.76
C THR A 2 -79.13 37.94 -90.25
N GLU A 3 -79.72 36.84 -89.78
CA GLU A 3 -79.77 36.50 -88.35
C GLU A 3 -78.36 36.53 -87.77
N ARG A 4 -78.16 37.34 -86.72
CA ARG A 4 -76.93 37.29 -85.93
C ARG A 4 -76.96 36.02 -85.09
N GLN A 5 -76.22 35.00 -85.51
CA GLN A 5 -76.01 33.80 -84.71
C GLN A 5 -75.08 34.13 -83.53
N TYR A 6 -75.57 33.96 -82.31
CA TYR A 6 -74.78 34.09 -81.08
C TYR A 6 -74.20 32.72 -80.70
N LEU A 7 -72.91 32.67 -80.41
CA LEU A 7 -72.25 31.46 -79.90
C LEU A 7 -72.42 31.37 -78.38
N SER A 8 -72.63 30.16 -77.87
CA SER A 8 -72.52 29.93 -76.43
C SER A 8 -71.06 30.07 -75.97
N VAL A 9 -70.86 30.48 -74.71
CA VAL A 9 -69.51 30.60 -74.12
C VAL A 9 -68.72 29.30 -74.27
N LYS A 10 -69.38 28.14 -74.07
CA LYS A 10 -68.78 26.82 -74.27
C LYS A 10 -68.33 26.58 -75.72
N ALA A 11 -69.15 26.97 -76.71
CA ALA A 11 -68.80 26.85 -78.12
C ALA A 11 -67.62 27.75 -78.49
N LEU A 12 -67.57 28.98 -77.95
CA LEU A 12 -66.47 29.91 -78.13
C LEU A 12 -65.16 29.38 -77.54
N THR A 13 -65.17 28.92 -76.28
CA THR A 13 -63.97 28.36 -75.63
C THR A 13 -63.45 27.12 -76.36
N LYS A 14 -64.35 26.23 -76.80
CA LYS A 14 -63.98 25.03 -77.57
C LYS A 14 -63.36 25.40 -78.93
N TYR A 15 -63.83 26.47 -79.56
CA TYR A 15 -63.25 26.99 -80.80
C TYR A 15 -61.84 27.56 -80.57
N ILE A 16 -61.65 28.36 -79.52
CA ILE A 16 -60.33 28.92 -79.16
C ILE A 16 -59.35 27.79 -78.83
N LYS A 17 -59.75 26.82 -78.01
CA LYS A 17 -58.91 25.65 -77.70
C LYS A 17 -58.46 24.92 -78.95
N ARG A 18 -59.38 24.64 -79.89
CA ARG A 18 -59.04 24.00 -81.18
C ARG A 18 -58.01 24.80 -81.97
N LYS A 19 -58.04 26.13 -81.91
CA LYS A 19 -57.03 26.96 -82.57
C LYS A 19 -55.66 26.80 -81.92
N PHE A 20 -55.59 26.70 -80.59
CA PHE A 20 -54.35 26.45 -79.86
C PHE A 20 -53.80 25.04 -80.12
N ASP A 21 -54.66 24.03 -80.07
CA ASP A 21 -54.26 22.61 -80.21
C ASP A 21 -53.76 22.28 -81.63
N VAL A 22 -54.23 23.00 -82.66
CA VAL A 22 -53.84 22.77 -84.07
C VAL A 22 -52.63 23.61 -84.47
N ASP A 23 -52.29 24.66 -83.71
CA ASP A 23 -51.15 25.52 -84.02
C ASP A 23 -49.82 24.79 -83.72
N PRO A 24 -48.98 24.52 -84.75
CA PRO A 24 -47.69 23.86 -84.55
C PRO A 24 -46.75 24.65 -83.63
N HIS A 25 -46.87 25.98 -83.59
CA HIS A 25 -46.02 26.83 -82.76
C HIS A 25 -46.38 26.73 -81.27
N LEU A 26 -47.59 26.32 -80.94
CA LEU A 26 -48.06 26.15 -79.55
C LEU A 26 -47.89 24.72 -79.03
N SER A 27 -47.55 23.78 -79.91
CA SER A 27 -47.40 22.36 -79.56
C SER A 27 -46.07 22.04 -78.88
N ASN A 28 -45.00 22.81 -79.16
CA ASN A 28 -43.67 22.59 -78.60
C ASN A 28 -42.96 23.92 -78.34
N VAL A 29 -43.34 24.58 -77.25
CA VAL A 29 -42.79 25.87 -76.82
C VAL A 29 -41.69 25.70 -75.78
N PHE A 30 -40.73 26.61 -75.81
CA PHE A 30 -39.68 26.75 -74.81
C PHE A 30 -39.89 28.08 -74.09
N VAL A 31 -40.06 28.03 -72.77
CA VAL A 31 -40.37 29.22 -71.97
C VAL A 31 -39.41 29.27 -70.78
N LYS A 32 -38.87 30.47 -70.53
CA LYS A 32 -38.05 30.78 -69.36
C LYS A 32 -38.88 31.62 -68.40
N GLY A 33 -38.80 31.32 -67.11
CA GLY A 33 -39.41 32.17 -66.09
C GLY A 33 -39.21 31.65 -64.67
N GLU A 34 -39.66 32.44 -63.71
CA GLU A 34 -39.58 32.13 -62.28
C GLU A 34 -40.82 31.37 -61.83
N ILE A 35 -40.64 30.31 -61.04
CA ILE A 35 -41.74 29.57 -60.41
C ILE A 35 -42.34 30.39 -59.27
N SER A 36 -43.66 30.52 -59.28
CA SER A 36 -44.45 31.09 -58.18
C SER A 36 -45.70 30.26 -57.91
N ASN A 37 -46.28 30.38 -56.72
CA ASN A 37 -47.49 29.65 -56.31
C ASN A 37 -47.41 28.12 -56.50
N PHE A 38 -46.23 27.54 -56.31
CA PHE A 38 -45.99 26.11 -56.46
C PHE A 38 -46.81 25.27 -55.48
N LYS A 39 -47.49 24.25 -55.99
CA LYS A 39 -48.27 23.26 -55.24
C LYS A 39 -48.07 21.87 -55.82
N ARG A 40 -47.70 20.92 -54.97
CA ARG A 40 -47.64 19.49 -55.30
C ARG A 40 -48.92 18.81 -54.84
N HIS A 41 -49.65 18.21 -55.78
CA HIS A 41 -50.87 17.47 -55.47
C HIS A 41 -50.56 16.03 -55.05
N SER A 42 -51.46 15.39 -54.30
CA SER A 42 -51.32 14.00 -53.83
C SER A 42 -51.20 12.98 -54.97
N SER A 43 -51.73 13.31 -56.14
CA SER A 43 -51.60 12.51 -57.38
C SER A 43 -50.22 12.60 -58.05
N GLY A 44 -49.31 13.41 -57.51
CA GLY A 44 -47.97 13.63 -58.07
C GLY A 44 -47.90 14.68 -59.18
N HIS A 45 -49.02 15.33 -59.52
CA HIS A 45 -49.04 16.47 -60.43
C HIS A 45 -48.49 17.74 -59.75
N LEU A 46 -47.76 18.55 -60.51
CA LEU A 46 -47.22 19.82 -60.07
C LEU A 46 -48.02 20.95 -60.72
N TYR A 47 -48.50 21.89 -59.91
CA TYR A 47 -49.21 23.08 -60.35
C TYR A 47 -48.43 24.30 -59.89
N PHE A 48 -48.13 25.21 -60.80
CA PHE A 48 -47.41 26.43 -60.49
C PHE A 48 -47.75 27.53 -61.49
N THR A 49 -47.29 28.75 -61.20
CA THR A 49 -47.37 29.88 -62.11
C THR A 49 -45.96 30.24 -62.54
N LEU A 50 -45.72 30.24 -63.85
CA LEU A 50 -44.50 30.76 -64.41
C LEU A 50 -44.68 32.25 -64.67
N LYS A 51 -43.76 33.08 -64.17
CA LYS A 51 -43.80 34.54 -64.35
C LYS A 51 -42.49 35.08 -64.93
N ASP A 52 -42.60 36.17 -65.65
CA ASP A 52 -41.50 37.07 -66.01
C ASP A 52 -41.76 38.49 -65.45
N GLU A 53 -41.01 39.50 -65.88
CA GLU A 53 -41.15 40.89 -65.40
C GLU A 53 -42.53 41.52 -65.71
N SER A 54 -43.23 41.02 -66.72
CA SER A 54 -44.41 41.66 -67.31
C SER A 54 -45.65 40.75 -67.45
N ALA A 55 -45.45 39.43 -67.45
CA ALA A 55 -46.46 38.43 -67.77
C ALA A 55 -46.40 37.22 -66.83
N ARG A 56 -47.52 36.48 -66.78
CA ARG A 56 -47.65 35.23 -66.02
C ARG A 56 -48.50 34.23 -66.77
N ILE A 57 -48.17 32.95 -66.64
CA ILE A 57 -48.91 31.84 -67.23
C ILE A 57 -49.05 30.70 -66.20
N MET A 58 -50.22 30.06 -66.15
CA MET A 58 -50.40 28.87 -65.33
C MET A 58 -49.69 27.68 -65.98
N ALA A 59 -49.00 26.88 -65.18
CA ALA A 59 -48.24 25.73 -65.63
C ALA A 59 -48.66 24.48 -64.86
N VAL A 60 -48.80 23.38 -65.59
CA VAL A 60 -49.16 22.07 -65.04
C VAL A 60 -48.17 21.03 -65.55
N MET A 61 -47.58 20.25 -64.65
CA MET A 61 -46.74 19.11 -64.99
C MET A 61 -47.41 17.82 -64.49
N PHE A 62 -47.74 16.91 -65.41
CA PHE A 62 -48.35 15.63 -65.06
C PHE A 62 -47.34 14.70 -64.36
N SER A 63 -47.86 13.73 -63.61
CA SER A 63 -47.05 12.84 -62.77
C SER A 63 -46.09 11.97 -63.58
N SER A 64 -46.48 11.61 -64.80
CA SER A 64 -45.64 10.86 -65.74
C SER A 64 -44.34 11.58 -66.07
N TYR A 65 -44.34 12.92 -66.09
CA TYR A 65 -43.15 13.72 -66.38
C TYR A 65 -42.44 14.17 -65.10
N SER A 66 -43.18 14.42 -64.02
CA SER A 66 -42.57 14.86 -62.75
C SER A 66 -41.72 13.77 -62.08
N GLN A 67 -42.02 12.48 -62.33
CA GLN A 67 -41.28 11.34 -61.79
C GLN A 67 -39.84 11.24 -62.32
N SER A 68 -39.59 11.66 -63.56
CA SER A 68 -38.25 11.63 -64.17
C SER A 68 -37.37 12.83 -63.80
N MET A 69 -37.87 13.77 -62.99
CA MET A 69 -37.09 14.94 -62.60
C MET A 69 -36.02 14.61 -61.57
N LYS A 70 -34.84 15.20 -61.77
CA LYS A 70 -33.68 15.06 -60.87
C LYS A 70 -33.61 16.11 -59.77
N PHE A 71 -34.56 17.04 -59.74
CA PHE A 71 -34.61 18.12 -58.75
C PHE A 71 -36.07 18.40 -58.36
N ILE A 72 -36.24 19.06 -57.21
CA ILE A 72 -37.53 19.44 -56.67
C ILE A 72 -37.76 20.92 -56.98
N PRO A 73 -38.81 21.29 -57.74
CA PRO A 73 -39.08 22.70 -58.00
C PRO A 73 -39.61 23.41 -56.76
N GLU A 74 -39.18 24.65 -56.54
CA GLU A 74 -39.60 25.50 -55.42
C GLU A 74 -39.95 26.91 -55.91
N ASN A 75 -40.70 27.65 -55.09
CA ASN A 75 -41.01 29.05 -55.40
C ASN A 75 -39.73 29.89 -55.42
N GLY A 76 -39.60 30.78 -56.40
CA GLY A 76 -38.42 31.63 -56.59
C GLY A 76 -37.38 31.05 -57.55
N LEU A 77 -37.52 29.78 -57.96
CA LEU A 77 -36.57 29.15 -58.88
C LEU A 77 -36.82 29.57 -60.32
N ASN A 78 -35.77 30.03 -61.02
CA ASN A 78 -35.81 30.22 -62.47
C ASN A 78 -35.66 28.88 -63.18
N VAL A 79 -36.54 28.62 -64.14
CA VAL A 79 -36.58 27.36 -64.89
C VAL A 79 -36.73 27.58 -66.38
N LEU A 80 -36.11 26.69 -67.14
CA LEU A 80 -36.34 26.49 -68.56
C LEU A 80 -37.33 25.34 -68.70
N ILE A 81 -38.50 25.61 -69.27
CA ILE A 81 -39.53 24.60 -69.49
C ILE A 81 -39.79 24.37 -70.98
N ARG A 82 -40.05 23.12 -71.32
CA ARG A 82 -40.54 22.69 -72.62
C ARG A 82 -41.93 22.09 -72.47
N GLY A 83 -42.87 22.50 -73.31
CA GLY A 83 -44.24 22.02 -73.20
C GLY A 83 -45.15 22.49 -74.33
N SER A 84 -46.46 22.28 -74.13
CA SER A 84 -47.50 22.73 -75.06
C SER A 84 -48.46 23.71 -74.39
N ILE A 85 -48.94 24.71 -75.13
CA ILE A 85 -49.90 25.70 -74.65
C ILE A 85 -51.28 25.28 -75.13
N SER A 86 -52.24 25.16 -74.21
CA SER A 86 -53.64 24.89 -74.56
C SER A 86 -54.59 25.55 -73.55
N VAL A 87 -55.89 25.54 -73.86
CA VAL A 87 -56.92 26.20 -73.07
C VAL A 87 -57.66 25.19 -72.21
N TYR A 88 -57.78 25.49 -70.92
CA TYR A 88 -58.55 24.69 -69.99
C TYR A 88 -60.05 24.97 -70.15
N GLU A 89 -60.80 23.99 -70.67
CA GLU A 89 -62.18 24.20 -71.14
C GLU A 89 -63.15 24.70 -70.06
N SER A 90 -62.96 24.29 -68.79
CA SER A 90 -63.89 24.65 -67.72
C SER A 90 -63.72 26.09 -67.22
N SER A 91 -62.52 26.68 -67.34
CA SER A 91 -62.26 28.07 -66.92
C SER A 91 -62.01 29.03 -68.08
N GLY A 92 -61.77 28.52 -69.29
CA GLY A 92 -61.39 29.32 -70.45
C GLY A 92 -60.00 29.97 -70.36
N GLN A 93 -59.18 29.57 -69.38
CA GLN A 93 -57.81 30.09 -69.20
C GLN A 93 -56.82 29.27 -70.03
N TYR A 94 -55.87 29.95 -70.67
CA TYR A 94 -54.75 29.28 -71.31
C TYR A 94 -53.67 28.93 -70.29
N GLN A 95 -53.04 27.78 -70.47
CA GLN A 95 -52.02 27.24 -69.57
C GLN A 95 -50.98 26.44 -70.37
N ILE A 96 -49.79 26.29 -69.80
CA ILE A 96 -48.73 25.46 -70.36
C ILE A 96 -48.70 24.09 -69.67
N TYR A 97 -48.71 23.04 -70.48
CA TYR A 97 -48.51 21.66 -70.04
C TYR A 97 -47.03 21.31 -70.19
N VAL A 98 -46.34 21.24 -69.06
CA VAL A 98 -44.89 21.05 -69.00
C VAL A 98 -44.55 19.58 -69.18
N GLN A 99 -43.67 19.31 -70.15
CA GLN A 99 -43.15 17.97 -70.46
C GLN A 99 -41.74 17.81 -69.88
N GLU A 100 -40.93 18.87 -69.93
CA GLU A 100 -39.56 18.89 -69.41
C GLU A 100 -39.31 20.21 -68.68
N MET A 101 -38.59 20.14 -67.56
CA MET A 101 -38.21 21.30 -66.75
C MET A 101 -36.74 21.13 -66.36
N LEU A 102 -35.97 22.19 -66.58
CA LEU A 102 -34.58 22.30 -66.19
C LEU A 102 -34.39 23.57 -65.35
N PRO A 103 -33.56 23.57 -64.32
CA PRO A 103 -33.23 24.79 -63.61
C PRO A 103 -32.39 25.70 -64.52
N ASP A 104 -32.80 26.95 -64.62
CA ASP A 104 -32.13 27.97 -65.41
C ASP A 104 -30.97 28.56 -64.60
N GLY A 105 -29.72 28.26 -65.00
CA GLY A 105 -28.50 28.78 -64.36
C GLY A 105 -27.74 27.82 -63.43
N ILE A 106 -28.35 26.71 -62.98
CA ILE A 106 -27.68 25.77 -62.05
C ILE A 106 -26.68 24.86 -62.77
N GLY A 107 -26.89 24.54 -64.04
CA GLY A 107 -26.04 23.59 -64.78
C GLY A 107 -24.57 24.03 -64.90
N GLU A 108 -24.31 25.30 -65.20
CA GLU A 108 -22.95 25.83 -65.35
C GLU A 108 -22.22 25.94 -64.00
N LEU A 109 -22.91 26.43 -62.96
CA LEU A 109 -22.35 26.53 -61.61
C LEU A 109 -22.08 25.14 -61.03
N PHE A 110 -23.01 24.20 -61.17
CA PHE A 110 -22.79 22.83 -60.69
C PHE A 110 -21.64 22.14 -61.42
N LEU A 111 -21.54 22.31 -62.75
CA LEU A 111 -20.42 21.79 -63.53
C LEU A 111 -19.08 22.42 -63.09
N ALA A 112 -19.05 23.74 -62.88
CA ALA A 112 -17.86 24.44 -62.39
C ALA A 112 -17.44 23.97 -60.99
N TYR A 113 -18.40 23.73 -60.11
CA TYR A 113 -18.18 23.17 -58.77
C TYR A 113 -17.57 21.78 -58.84
N GLU A 114 -18.15 20.87 -59.65
CA GLU A 114 -17.67 19.50 -59.77
C GLU A 114 -16.25 19.44 -60.40
N GLN A 115 -16.00 20.26 -61.42
CA GLN A 115 -14.68 20.39 -62.04
C GLN A 115 -13.64 20.90 -61.04
N LEU A 116 -13.96 21.94 -60.27
CA LEU A 116 -13.04 22.50 -59.28
C LEU A 116 -12.81 21.54 -58.12
N LYS A 117 -13.86 20.86 -57.63
CA LYS A 117 -13.75 19.83 -56.60
C LYS A 117 -12.78 18.73 -57.03
N ASN A 118 -12.96 18.17 -58.22
CA ASN A 118 -12.10 17.10 -58.73
C ASN A 118 -10.64 17.57 -58.89
N ARG A 119 -10.40 18.81 -59.35
CA ARG A 119 -9.05 19.37 -59.48
C ARG A 119 -8.35 19.51 -58.12
N LEU A 120 -9.03 20.11 -57.14
CA LEU A 120 -8.45 20.32 -55.81
C LEU A 120 -8.28 19.01 -55.03
N GLU A 121 -9.13 18.01 -55.29
CA GLU A 121 -8.99 16.65 -54.76
C GLU A 121 -7.73 15.98 -55.31
N GLN A 122 -7.47 16.09 -56.62
CA GLN A 122 -6.24 15.58 -57.25
C GLN A 122 -4.98 16.30 -56.76
N GLU A 123 -5.05 17.59 -56.49
CA GLU A 123 -3.97 18.35 -55.83
C GLU A 123 -3.76 17.94 -54.35
N GLY A 124 -4.71 17.20 -53.77
CA GLY A 124 -4.61 16.64 -52.43
C GLY A 124 -5.04 17.60 -51.30
N LEU A 125 -5.74 18.69 -51.61
CA LEU A 125 -6.16 19.68 -50.60
C LEU A 125 -7.16 19.11 -49.58
N PHE A 126 -7.84 18.01 -49.91
CA PHE A 126 -8.86 17.40 -49.05
C PHE A 126 -8.29 16.29 -48.16
N HIS A 127 -7.00 15.95 -48.27
CA HIS A 127 -6.42 14.83 -47.54
C HIS A 127 -6.53 15.02 -46.01
N PRO A 128 -7.03 14.01 -45.28
CA PRO A 128 -7.13 14.08 -43.81
C PRO A 128 -5.81 14.39 -43.10
N ASP A 129 -4.68 13.92 -43.66
CA ASP A 129 -3.35 14.10 -43.07
C ASP A 129 -2.86 15.56 -43.06
N LYS A 130 -3.47 16.42 -43.88
CA LYS A 130 -3.16 17.85 -43.94
C LYS A 130 -4.01 18.68 -42.98
N LYS A 131 -5.06 18.08 -42.40
CA LYS A 131 -5.99 18.77 -41.50
C LYS A 131 -5.39 18.96 -40.11
N LYS A 132 -5.52 20.16 -39.58
CA LYS A 132 -5.01 20.56 -38.26
C LYS A 132 -6.02 20.20 -37.17
N ARG A 133 -5.53 19.88 -35.98
CA ARG A 133 -6.40 19.64 -34.82
C ARG A 133 -6.81 20.96 -34.20
N ILE A 134 -8.09 21.08 -33.84
CA ILE A 134 -8.60 22.24 -33.10
C ILE A 134 -8.00 22.23 -31.68
N PRO A 135 -7.47 23.36 -31.18
CA PRO A 135 -7.02 23.48 -29.80
C PRO A 135 -8.15 23.19 -28.82
N VAL A 136 -7.88 22.35 -27.81
CA VAL A 136 -8.90 21.97 -26.81
C VAL A 136 -9.35 23.16 -25.95
N TYR A 137 -8.47 24.14 -25.75
CA TYR A 137 -8.69 25.33 -24.90
C TYR A 137 -8.25 26.60 -25.64
N PRO A 138 -9.00 27.08 -26.64
CA PRO A 138 -8.62 28.26 -27.39
C PRO A 138 -8.79 29.52 -26.52
N LYS A 139 -7.76 30.36 -26.45
CA LYS A 139 -7.83 31.66 -25.75
C LYS A 139 -8.51 32.71 -26.62
N LYS A 140 -8.30 32.65 -27.93
CA LYS A 140 -8.86 33.59 -28.90
C LYS A 140 -9.57 32.83 -30.02
N ILE A 141 -10.86 33.10 -30.21
CA ILE A 141 -11.67 32.52 -31.28
C ILE A 141 -11.95 33.61 -32.32
N GLY A 142 -11.50 33.40 -33.55
CA GLY A 142 -11.78 34.30 -34.67
C GLY A 142 -13.05 33.85 -35.40
N VAL A 143 -13.94 34.80 -35.73
CA VAL A 143 -15.16 34.53 -36.49
C VAL A 143 -15.16 35.39 -37.74
N ILE A 144 -15.13 34.75 -38.90
CA ILE A 144 -15.16 35.36 -40.23
C ILE A 144 -16.55 35.12 -40.80
N THR A 145 -17.40 36.15 -40.72
CA THR A 145 -18.78 36.11 -41.20
C THR A 145 -19.32 37.52 -41.42
N SER A 146 -20.56 37.62 -41.92
CA SER A 146 -21.24 38.91 -42.09
C SER A 146 -21.43 39.61 -40.73
N PRO A 147 -21.20 40.94 -40.65
CA PRO A 147 -21.49 41.70 -39.43
C PRO A 147 -22.99 41.72 -39.09
N THR A 148 -23.85 41.48 -40.09
CA THR A 148 -25.31 41.44 -39.98
C THR A 148 -25.82 40.03 -40.29
N GLY A 149 -26.52 39.40 -39.35
CA GLY A 149 -27.12 38.08 -39.58
C GLY A 149 -27.45 37.30 -38.30
N ALA A 150 -28.17 36.19 -38.46
CA ALA A 150 -28.43 35.23 -37.38
C ALA A 150 -27.16 34.43 -37.01
N ALA A 151 -26.39 33.99 -38.01
CA ALA A 151 -25.20 33.15 -37.81
C ALA A 151 -24.17 33.74 -36.83
N ILE A 152 -23.87 35.04 -36.95
CA ILE A 152 -22.95 35.72 -36.02
C ILE A 152 -23.51 35.76 -34.59
N ARG A 153 -24.82 36.01 -34.43
CA ARG A 153 -25.48 36.05 -33.12
C ARG A 153 -25.51 34.67 -32.47
N ASP A 154 -25.75 33.64 -33.27
CA ASP A 154 -25.76 32.24 -32.83
C ASP A 154 -24.37 31.80 -32.34
N ILE A 155 -23.32 32.12 -33.10
CA ILE A 155 -21.93 31.85 -32.71
C ILE A 155 -21.58 32.59 -31.41
N ILE A 156 -21.86 33.90 -31.34
CA ILE A 156 -21.56 34.72 -30.16
C ILE A 156 -22.28 34.17 -28.92
N THR A 157 -23.58 33.89 -29.03
CA THR A 157 -24.42 33.44 -27.91
C THR A 157 -23.95 32.07 -27.42
N THR A 158 -23.67 31.16 -28.34
CA THR A 158 -23.19 29.81 -28.03
C THR A 158 -21.84 29.86 -27.34
N ILE A 159 -20.85 30.59 -27.88
CA ILE A 159 -19.52 30.70 -27.26
C ILE A 159 -19.60 31.39 -25.89
N LYS A 160 -20.37 32.48 -25.75
CA LYS A 160 -20.52 33.17 -24.45
C LYS A 160 -21.16 32.29 -23.39
N ARG A 161 -22.14 31.45 -23.77
CA ARG A 161 -22.77 30.51 -22.84
C ARG A 161 -21.83 29.35 -22.49
N ARG A 162 -21.20 28.74 -23.50
CA ARG A 162 -20.42 27.50 -23.35
C ARG A 162 -19.01 27.74 -22.81
N TYR A 163 -18.36 28.82 -23.23
CA TYR A 163 -16.96 29.13 -22.93
C TYR A 163 -16.72 30.65 -22.76
N PRO A 164 -17.30 31.30 -21.72
CA PRO A 164 -17.24 32.75 -21.52
C PRO A 164 -15.82 33.32 -21.31
N ILE A 165 -14.85 32.47 -20.97
CA ILE A 165 -13.46 32.85 -20.74
C ILE A 165 -12.65 33.05 -22.03
N GLY A 166 -13.15 32.55 -23.17
CA GLY A 166 -12.52 32.73 -24.48
C GLY A 166 -12.77 34.12 -25.04
N LYS A 167 -11.72 34.76 -25.59
CA LYS A 167 -11.85 36.06 -26.26
C LYS A 167 -12.35 35.87 -27.69
N LEU A 168 -13.52 36.41 -28.00
CA LEU A 168 -14.06 36.40 -29.36
C LEU A 168 -13.54 37.60 -30.17
N ILE A 169 -13.09 37.34 -31.39
CA ILE A 169 -12.63 38.35 -32.34
C ILE A 169 -13.45 38.21 -33.63
N ILE A 170 -14.18 39.27 -33.98
CA ILE A 170 -15.03 39.26 -35.17
C ILE A 170 -14.28 39.95 -36.31
N LEU A 171 -14.20 39.26 -37.44
CA LEU A 171 -13.64 39.73 -38.69
C LEU A 171 -14.80 39.86 -39.69
N PRO A 172 -15.40 41.06 -39.80
CA PRO A 172 -16.55 41.26 -40.66
C PRO A 172 -16.14 41.12 -42.13
N VAL A 173 -16.84 40.27 -42.87
CA VAL A 173 -16.62 40.06 -44.30
C VAL A 173 -17.92 40.08 -45.08
N LEU A 174 -17.81 40.31 -46.39
CA LEU A 174 -18.91 40.05 -47.30
C LEU A 174 -19.04 38.54 -47.50
N VAL A 175 -20.23 37.99 -47.21
CA VAL A 175 -20.53 36.56 -47.37
C VAL A 175 -21.34 36.27 -48.64
N GLN A 176 -21.69 37.31 -49.40
CA GLN A 176 -22.49 37.23 -50.62
C GLN A 176 -22.11 38.30 -51.64
N GLY A 177 -22.33 38.01 -52.92
CA GLY A 177 -21.97 38.90 -54.03
C GLY A 177 -20.56 38.67 -54.57
N LYS A 178 -20.22 39.35 -55.67
CA LYS A 178 -18.99 39.12 -56.46
C LYS A 178 -17.68 39.37 -55.72
N GLN A 179 -17.70 40.15 -54.63
CA GLN A 179 -16.51 40.45 -53.81
C GLN A 179 -16.44 39.61 -52.52
N ALA A 180 -17.36 38.67 -52.32
CA ALA A 180 -17.39 37.88 -51.09
C ALA A 180 -16.21 36.93 -50.97
N SER A 181 -15.85 36.23 -52.05
CA SER A 181 -14.73 35.28 -52.05
C SER A 181 -13.39 35.94 -51.73
N THR A 182 -13.12 37.11 -52.33
CA THR A 182 -11.92 37.91 -52.05
C THR A 182 -11.93 38.43 -50.61
N SER A 183 -13.05 38.96 -50.13
CA SER A 183 -13.20 39.45 -48.76
C SER A 183 -12.94 38.36 -47.71
N ILE A 184 -13.47 37.15 -47.93
CA ILE A 184 -13.25 35.98 -47.05
C ILE A 184 -11.78 35.57 -47.05
N ALA A 185 -11.17 35.43 -48.23
CA ALA A 185 -9.77 35.02 -48.37
C ALA A 185 -8.81 36.03 -47.72
N GLU A 186 -9.04 37.33 -47.90
CA GLU A 186 -8.26 38.40 -47.27
C GLU A 186 -8.40 38.40 -45.75
N ALA A 187 -9.60 38.14 -45.21
CA ALA A 187 -9.79 38.05 -43.77
C ALA A 187 -9.08 36.85 -43.16
N ILE A 188 -9.09 35.69 -43.82
CA ILE A 188 -8.32 34.52 -43.41
C ILE A 188 -6.83 34.84 -43.42
N LYS A 189 -6.33 35.45 -44.50
CA LYS A 189 -4.92 35.84 -44.61
C LYS A 189 -4.52 36.82 -43.51
N LYS A 190 -5.31 37.88 -43.31
CA LYS A 190 -5.09 38.88 -42.25
C LYS A 190 -5.09 38.25 -40.85
N ALA A 191 -5.96 37.25 -40.62
CA ALA A 191 -5.99 36.55 -39.35
C ALA A 191 -4.71 35.76 -39.08
N ASN A 192 -4.14 35.13 -40.12
CA ASN A 192 -2.87 34.41 -40.06
C ASN A 192 -1.68 35.36 -39.90
N ASP A 193 -1.57 36.39 -40.74
CA ASP A 193 -0.47 37.37 -40.74
C ASP A 193 -0.31 38.03 -39.37
N LEU A 194 -1.43 38.31 -38.69
CA LEU A 194 -1.46 38.95 -37.38
C LEU A 194 -1.58 37.95 -36.21
N SER A 195 -1.69 36.64 -36.50
CA SER A 195 -1.87 35.57 -35.51
C SER A 195 -2.92 35.91 -34.43
N ILE A 196 -4.08 36.41 -34.86
CA ILE A 196 -5.07 37.01 -33.95
C ILE A 196 -5.89 35.97 -33.18
N ALA A 197 -5.97 34.73 -33.66
CA ALA A 197 -6.82 33.69 -33.10
C ALA A 197 -6.12 32.33 -33.04
N ASP A 198 -6.58 31.47 -32.14
CA ASP A 198 -6.11 30.08 -32.02
C ASP A 198 -6.95 29.13 -32.90
N VAL A 199 -8.18 29.53 -33.23
CA VAL A 199 -9.10 28.82 -34.13
C VAL A 199 -9.96 29.84 -34.89
N LEU A 200 -10.24 29.57 -36.16
CA LEU A 200 -11.11 30.38 -37.00
C LEU A 200 -12.42 29.64 -37.29
N ILE A 201 -13.54 30.34 -37.20
CA ILE A 201 -14.84 29.89 -37.70
C ILE A 201 -15.14 30.72 -38.95
N VAL A 202 -15.25 30.05 -40.10
CA VAL A 202 -15.59 30.69 -41.37
C VAL A 202 -16.96 30.17 -41.77
N GLY A 203 -17.92 31.07 -41.94
CA GLY A 203 -19.27 30.62 -42.24
C GLY A 203 -20.28 31.71 -42.52
N ARG A 204 -21.47 31.26 -42.89
CA ARG A 204 -22.66 32.08 -43.17
C ARG A 204 -23.87 31.36 -42.56
N GLY A 205 -24.98 32.08 -42.39
CA GLY A 205 -26.27 31.42 -42.21
C GLY A 205 -26.74 30.71 -43.49
N GLY A 206 -27.95 30.16 -43.49
CA GLY A 206 -28.51 29.55 -44.69
C GLY A 206 -28.64 30.50 -45.88
N GLY A 207 -28.91 29.89 -47.04
CA GLY A 207 -29.00 30.57 -48.33
C GLY A 207 -29.09 29.57 -49.47
N SER A 208 -29.46 30.04 -50.65
CA SER A 208 -29.42 29.25 -51.89
C SER A 208 -27.98 28.89 -52.28
N ILE A 209 -27.79 27.94 -53.18
CA ILE A 209 -26.45 27.57 -53.68
C ILE A 209 -25.70 28.75 -54.30
N GLU A 210 -26.42 29.69 -54.91
CA GLU A 210 -25.89 30.93 -55.49
C GLU A 210 -25.35 31.87 -54.40
N GLU A 211 -26.07 31.94 -53.28
CA GLU A 211 -25.67 32.71 -52.11
C GLU A 211 -24.44 32.11 -51.40
N LEU A 212 -24.27 30.79 -51.45
CA LEU A 212 -23.13 30.08 -50.88
C LEU A 212 -21.93 30.00 -51.85
N TRP A 213 -22.09 30.48 -53.10
CA TRP A 213 -21.10 30.29 -54.16
C TRP A 213 -19.72 30.85 -53.82
N ALA A 214 -19.65 31.93 -53.05
CA ALA A 214 -18.38 32.52 -52.61
C ALA A 214 -17.46 31.52 -51.87
N PHE A 215 -18.04 30.51 -51.20
CA PHE A 215 -17.31 29.45 -50.49
C PHE A 215 -16.90 28.28 -51.39
N ASN A 216 -17.38 28.25 -52.64
CA ASN A 216 -16.97 27.32 -53.69
C ASN A 216 -15.88 27.87 -54.60
N GLU A 217 -15.39 29.10 -54.37
CA GLU A 217 -14.32 29.67 -55.18
C GLU A 217 -12.94 29.18 -54.74
N GLU A 218 -12.04 29.00 -55.73
CA GLU A 218 -10.70 28.48 -55.52
C GLU A 218 -9.85 29.34 -54.57
N ILE A 219 -10.05 30.66 -54.59
CA ILE A 219 -9.31 31.59 -53.72
C ILE A 219 -9.59 31.33 -52.22
N VAL A 220 -10.84 31.00 -51.88
CA VAL A 220 -11.24 30.69 -50.50
C VAL A 220 -10.70 29.32 -50.10
N ALA A 221 -10.82 28.32 -50.99
CA ALA A 221 -10.25 26.99 -50.78
C ALA A 221 -8.75 27.07 -50.47
N ARG A 222 -7.97 27.76 -51.31
CA ARG A 222 -6.52 27.92 -51.08
C ARG A 222 -6.20 28.74 -49.83
N ALA A 223 -7.00 29.75 -49.49
CA ALA A 223 -6.82 30.52 -48.27
C ALA A 223 -7.03 29.67 -47.00
N ILE A 224 -8.05 28.81 -46.99
CA ILE A 224 -8.31 27.88 -45.89
C ILE A 224 -7.17 26.86 -45.77
N PHE A 225 -6.77 26.23 -46.88
CA PHE A 225 -5.70 25.23 -46.89
C PHE A 225 -4.37 25.79 -46.35
N ASN A 226 -4.00 26.99 -46.79
CA ASN A 226 -2.75 27.65 -46.41
C ASN A 226 -2.80 28.32 -45.02
N SER A 227 -3.96 28.33 -44.35
CA SER A 227 -4.11 28.92 -43.02
C SER A 227 -3.24 28.16 -42.01
N GLN A 228 -2.40 28.86 -41.25
CA GLN A 228 -1.67 28.27 -40.11
C GLN A 228 -2.59 28.04 -38.91
N ILE A 229 -3.61 28.88 -38.76
CA ILE A 229 -4.65 28.74 -37.74
C ILE A 229 -5.69 27.72 -38.21
N PRO A 230 -6.11 26.74 -37.39
CA PRO A 230 -7.13 25.76 -37.77
C PRO A 230 -8.47 26.43 -38.07
N VAL A 231 -9.12 25.98 -39.13
CA VAL A 231 -10.36 26.56 -39.68
C VAL A 231 -11.51 25.57 -39.56
N ILE A 232 -12.63 26.04 -38.99
CA ILE A 232 -13.91 25.35 -38.93
C ILE A 232 -14.83 25.98 -39.98
N SER A 233 -15.28 25.19 -40.94
CA SER A 233 -16.30 25.64 -41.89
C SER A 233 -17.70 25.48 -41.30
N ALA A 234 -18.53 26.50 -41.47
CA ALA A 234 -19.90 26.58 -40.97
C ALA A 234 -20.84 27.16 -42.04
N VAL A 235 -20.76 26.62 -43.27
CA VAL A 235 -21.44 27.17 -44.46
C VAL A 235 -22.62 26.28 -44.88
N GLY A 236 -22.38 24.98 -45.02
CA GLY A 236 -23.34 24.02 -45.56
C GLY A 236 -24.38 23.54 -44.55
N HIS A 237 -25.57 23.18 -45.04
CA HIS A 237 -26.55 22.37 -44.30
C HIS A 237 -26.18 20.88 -44.42
N GLU A 238 -26.94 19.97 -43.80
CA GLU A 238 -26.62 18.53 -43.81
C GLU A 238 -26.41 17.95 -45.23
N THR A 239 -27.10 18.47 -46.25
CA THR A 239 -27.06 18.00 -47.64
C THR A 239 -26.14 18.80 -48.56
N ASP A 240 -25.83 20.05 -48.23
CA ASP A 240 -25.22 21.01 -49.17
C ASP A 240 -23.76 21.24 -48.80
N PHE A 241 -22.87 20.44 -49.36
CA PHE A 241 -21.43 20.57 -49.13
C PHE A 241 -20.81 21.62 -50.05
N THR A 242 -19.97 22.47 -49.47
CA THR A 242 -19.16 23.44 -50.20
C THR A 242 -17.71 23.01 -50.30
N ILE A 243 -16.95 23.57 -51.25
CA ILE A 243 -15.51 23.31 -51.36
C ILE A 243 -14.78 23.74 -50.07
N ALA A 244 -15.18 24.86 -49.47
CA ALA A 244 -14.68 25.30 -48.17
C ALA A 244 -14.86 24.21 -47.09
N ASP A 245 -15.98 23.48 -47.09
CA ASP A 245 -16.22 22.39 -46.12
C ASP A 245 -15.27 21.21 -46.31
N PHE A 246 -14.88 20.90 -47.55
CA PHE A 246 -13.92 19.82 -47.83
C PHE A 246 -12.49 20.19 -47.42
N VAL A 247 -12.09 21.44 -47.67
CA VAL A 247 -10.74 21.94 -47.38
C VAL A 247 -10.55 22.26 -45.90
N ALA A 248 -11.60 22.69 -45.19
CA ALA A 248 -11.52 23.03 -43.78
C ALA A 248 -11.03 21.86 -42.93
N ASP A 249 -10.37 22.20 -41.83
CA ASP A 249 -9.84 21.21 -40.89
C ASP A 249 -10.98 20.43 -40.22
N VAL A 250 -12.08 21.13 -39.90
CA VAL A 250 -13.32 20.54 -39.38
C VAL A 250 -14.52 21.20 -40.05
N ARG A 251 -15.53 20.39 -40.38
CA ARG A 251 -16.82 20.85 -40.88
C ARG A 251 -17.84 20.86 -39.75
N ALA A 252 -18.66 21.90 -39.71
CA ALA A 252 -19.89 21.97 -38.94
C ALA A 252 -21.08 22.22 -39.88
N ALA A 253 -22.20 21.54 -39.64
CA ALA A 253 -23.42 21.71 -40.45
C ALA A 253 -24.20 23.00 -40.12
N THR A 254 -23.84 23.69 -39.03
CA THR A 254 -24.49 24.93 -38.61
C THR A 254 -23.50 25.87 -37.93
N PRO A 255 -23.74 27.19 -37.95
CA PRO A 255 -22.96 28.17 -37.17
C PRO A 255 -22.93 27.85 -35.67
N THR A 256 -24.04 27.36 -35.11
CA THR A 256 -24.09 26.88 -33.71
C THR A 256 -23.19 25.67 -33.50
N GLY A 257 -23.26 24.67 -34.38
CA GLY A 257 -22.39 23.49 -34.33
C GLY A 257 -20.90 23.85 -34.45
N ALA A 258 -20.56 24.86 -35.25
CA ALA A 258 -19.19 25.33 -35.38
C ALA A 258 -18.67 25.96 -34.09
N ALA A 259 -19.48 26.81 -33.45
CA ALA A 259 -19.19 27.36 -32.13
C ALA A 259 -19.01 26.25 -31.09
N GLU A 260 -19.86 25.24 -31.13
CA GLU A 260 -19.81 24.09 -30.23
C GLU A 260 -18.55 23.24 -30.38
N LEU A 261 -18.06 23.04 -31.60
CA LEU A 261 -16.83 22.30 -31.89
C LEU A 261 -15.58 23.12 -31.57
N ALA A 262 -15.67 24.46 -31.67
CA ALA A 262 -14.55 25.35 -31.41
C ALA A 262 -14.16 25.39 -29.93
N VAL A 263 -15.12 25.26 -29.00
CA VAL A 263 -14.88 25.52 -27.57
C VAL A 263 -15.45 24.42 -26.66
N PRO A 264 -14.79 24.10 -25.53
CA PRO A 264 -15.31 23.15 -24.55
C PRO A 264 -16.44 23.76 -23.70
N HIS A 265 -17.16 22.92 -22.96
CA HIS A 265 -18.19 23.37 -22.01
C HIS A 265 -17.58 23.74 -20.64
N ILE A 266 -17.84 24.96 -20.17
CA ILE A 266 -17.24 25.49 -18.93
C ILE A 266 -17.67 24.72 -17.69
N GLU A 267 -18.90 24.22 -17.64
CA GLU A 267 -19.40 23.42 -16.51
C GLU A 267 -18.64 22.09 -16.40
N ASP A 268 -18.41 21.39 -17.51
CA ASP A 268 -17.60 20.17 -17.55
C ASP A 268 -16.17 20.44 -17.08
N LEU A 269 -15.60 21.60 -17.43
CA LEU A 269 -14.26 21.99 -16.98
C LEU A 269 -14.24 22.29 -15.48
N MET A 270 -15.26 22.99 -14.97
CA MET A 270 -15.40 23.25 -13.54
C MET A 270 -15.56 21.94 -12.76
N GLU A 271 -16.38 21.02 -13.24
CA GLU A 271 -16.57 19.71 -12.62
C GLU A 271 -15.26 18.92 -12.59
N ARG A 272 -14.54 18.86 -13.72
CA ARG A 272 -13.22 18.22 -13.80
C ARG A 272 -12.21 18.84 -12.84
N LEU A 273 -12.20 20.16 -12.70
CA LEU A 273 -11.32 20.88 -11.76
C LEU A 273 -11.68 20.56 -10.31
N LEU A 274 -12.97 20.58 -9.96
CA LEU A 274 -13.44 20.25 -8.61
C LEU A 274 -13.12 18.79 -8.25
N ASN A 275 -13.33 17.85 -9.17
CA ASN A 275 -12.99 16.44 -8.96
C ASN A 275 -11.48 16.26 -8.76
N ARG A 276 -10.63 16.95 -9.54
CA ARG A 276 -9.17 16.92 -9.35
C ARG A 276 -8.76 17.54 -8.01
N LYS A 277 -9.37 18.66 -7.61
CA LYS A 277 -9.15 19.31 -6.32
C LYS A 277 -9.52 18.39 -5.15
N ASN A 278 -10.69 17.75 -5.21
CA ASN A 278 -11.14 16.80 -4.19
C ASN A 278 -10.21 15.58 -4.09
N ARG A 279 -9.74 15.05 -5.23
CA ARG A 279 -8.77 13.96 -5.25
C ARG A 279 -7.44 14.36 -4.61
N LEU A 280 -6.96 15.57 -4.89
CA LEU A 280 -5.74 16.10 -4.27
C LEU A 280 -5.89 16.22 -2.75
N TYR A 281 -7.01 16.76 -2.26
CA TYR A 281 -7.25 16.85 -0.82
C TYR A 281 -7.30 15.50 -0.13
N ARG A 282 -7.98 14.51 -0.74
CA ARG A 282 -8.03 13.15 -0.20
C ARG A 282 -6.63 12.54 -0.12
N GLY A 283 -5.86 12.62 -1.21
CA GLY A 283 -4.49 12.12 -1.23
C GLY A 283 -3.60 12.77 -0.15
N MET A 284 -3.68 14.10 0.02
CA MET A 284 -2.92 14.78 1.07
C MET A 284 -3.39 14.45 2.49
N SER A 285 -4.70 14.28 2.68
CA SER A 285 -5.26 13.85 3.97
C SER A 285 -4.78 12.45 4.34
N GLU A 286 -4.78 11.51 3.39
CA GLU A 286 -4.27 10.14 3.59
C GLU A 286 -2.78 10.12 3.92
N ILE A 287 -1.95 10.87 3.17
CA ILE A 287 -0.51 11.00 3.46
C ILE A 287 -0.32 11.54 4.87
N THR A 288 -1.02 12.62 5.23
CA THR A 288 -0.89 13.23 6.56
C THR A 288 -1.33 12.27 7.66
N LYS A 289 -2.41 11.51 7.44
CA LYS A 289 -2.91 10.51 8.37
C LYS A 289 -1.92 9.37 8.58
N ASP A 290 -1.33 8.83 7.50
CA ASP A 290 -0.28 7.80 7.58
C ASP A 290 0.95 8.30 8.35
N LYS A 291 1.43 9.50 8.03
CA LYS A 291 2.60 10.09 8.72
C LYS A 291 2.33 10.36 10.19
N ARG A 292 1.15 10.89 10.56
CA ARG A 292 0.74 11.05 11.96
C ARG A 292 0.61 9.70 12.68
N GLY A 293 0.07 8.68 12.01
CA GLY A 293 0.01 7.32 12.56
C GLY A 293 1.39 6.76 12.87
N LYS A 294 2.34 6.88 11.94
CA LYS A 294 3.75 6.48 12.15
C LYS A 294 4.41 7.26 13.28
N LEU A 295 4.20 8.57 13.34
CA LEU A 295 4.72 9.40 14.42
C LEU A 295 4.16 8.94 15.78
N ASN A 296 2.84 8.77 15.89
CA ASN A 296 2.20 8.28 17.11
C ASN A 296 2.72 6.90 17.54
N LEU A 297 2.97 5.99 16.59
CA LEU A 297 3.55 4.68 16.89
C LEU A 297 4.98 4.80 17.44
N LEU A 298 5.80 5.69 16.87
CA LEU A 298 7.16 5.94 17.34
C LEU A 298 7.15 6.62 18.71
N GLU A 299 6.34 7.66 18.91
CA GLU A 299 6.20 8.36 20.20
C GLU A 299 5.72 7.43 21.31
N ASN A 300 4.80 6.52 21.00
CA ASN A 300 4.27 5.56 21.98
C ASN A 300 5.04 4.23 22.01
N SER A 301 6.12 4.10 21.23
CA SER A 301 6.94 2.90 21.23
C SER A 301 7.56 2.72 22.63
N TYR A 302 7.29 1.57 23.23
CA TYR A 302 7.75 1.22 24.57
C TYR A 302 9.28 1.39 24.73
N ILE A 303 10.03 1.09 23.66
CA ILE A 303 11.49 1.17 23.63
C ILE A 303 11.98 2.62 23.74
N LEU A 304 11.29 3.56 23.08
CA LEU A 304 11.64 4.99 23.12
C LEU A 304 11.12 5.66 24.40
N ARG A 305 10.00 5.19 24.95
CA ARG A 305 9.43 5.74 26.18
C ARG A 305 10.13 5.26 27.45
N ASN A 306 10.63 4.01 27.46
CA ASN A 306 11.30 3.42 28.61
C ASN A 306 12.62 2.72 28.20
N PRO A 307 13.61 3.46 27.67
CA PRO A 307 14.87 2.87 27.20
C PRO A 307 15.63 2.16 28.33
N ARG A 308 15.50 2.60 29.58
CA ARG A 308 16.12 1.94 30.75
C ARG A 308 15.59 0.52 30.98
N LYS A 309 14.29 0.27 30.79
CA LYS A 309 13.69 -1.06 30.97
C LYS A 309 14.26 -2.11 30.01
N LEU A 310 14.80 -1.70 28.86
CA LEU A 310 15.49 -2.61 27.93
C LEU A 310 16.77 -3.19 28.56
N TYR A 311 17.44 -2.41 29.40
CA TYR A 311 18.72 -2.77 30.02
C TYR A 311 18.58 -3.28 31.46
N GLU A 312 17.45 -3.02 32.14
CA GLU A 312 17.21 -3.48 33.52
C GLU A 312 17.46 -4.99 33.68
N GLN A 313 16.90 -5.83 32.81
CA GLN A 313 17.13 -7.29 32.86
C GLN A 313 18.60 -7.66 32.61
N LYS A 314 19.33 -6.86 31.82
CA LYS A 314 20.75 -7.08 31.56
C LYS A 314 21.60 -6.67 32.75
N TRP A 315 21.27 -5.56 33.42
CA TRP A 315 21.88 -5.16 34.68
C TRP A 315 21.66 -6.21 35.77
N GLU A 316 20.42 -6.69 35.97
CA GLU A 316 20.13 -7.79 36.91
C GLU A 316 20.91 -9.07 36.56
N SER A 317 21.16 -9.33 35.28
CA SER A 317 22.00 -10.45 34.87
C SER A 317 23.47 -10.22 35.22
N VAL A 318 24.00 -9.01 35.05
CA VAL A 318 25.37 -8.66 35.44
C VAL A 318 25.54 -8.78 36.95
N ASP A 319 24.59 -8.27 37.73
CA ASP A 319 24.61 -8.37 39.19
C ASP A 319 24.63 -9.83 39.64
N ARG A 320 23.72 -10.66 39.12
CA ARG A 320 23.69 -12.10 39.43
C ARG A 320 24.98 -12.83 39.06
N MET A 321 25.59 -12.47 37.93
CA MET A 321 26.87 -13.08 37.50
C MET A 321 28.02 -12.61 38.40
N THR A 322 27.99 -11.37 38.86
CA THR A 322 28.99 -10.79 39.78
C THR A 322 28.90 -11.46 41.16
N ASP A 323 27.70 -11.60 41.71
CA ASP A 323 27.47 -12.32 42.97
C ASP A 323 27.89 -13.79 42.88
N ARG A 324 27.67 -14.42 41.72
CA ARG A 324 28.09 -15.81 41.49
C ARG A 324 29.60 -15.92 41.43
N LEU A 325 30.27 -14.96 40.80
CA LEU A 325 31.74 -14.89 40.74
C LEU A 325 32.31 -14.71 42.15
N GLN A 326 31.81 -13.76 42.91
CA GLN A 326 32.29 -13.48 44.28
C GLN A 326 32.12 -14.70 45.19
N ARG A 327 30.94 -15.33 45.20
CA ARG A 327 30.71 -16.57 45.97
C ARG A 327 31.62 -17.72 45.52
N GLY A 328 31.90 -17.81 44.22
CA GLY A 328 32.85 -18.78 43.67
C GLY A 328 34.28 -18.54 44.17
N GLN A 329 34.72 -17.27 44.19
CA GLN A 329 36.03 -16.88 44.71
C GLN A 329 36.16 -17.17 46.20
N GLU A 330 35.19 -16.79 47.01
CA GLU A 330 35.16 -17.06 48.46
C GLU A 330 35.22 -18.57 48.74
N LYS A 331 34.45 -19.37 47.99
CA LYS A 331 34.47 -20.83 48.11
C LYS A 331 35.84 -21.42 47.77
N ILE A 332 36.47 -20.97 46.69
CA ILE A 332 37.80 -21.45 46.30
C ILE A 332 38.83 -21.06 47.36
N LEU A 333 38.80 -19.82 47.86
CA LEU A 333 39.70 -19.35 48.90
C LEU A 333 39.54 -20.19 50.18
N PHE A 334 38.31 -20.41 50.62
CA PHE A 334 38.02 -21.24 51.80
C PHE A 334 38.54 -22.68 51.62
N GLN A 335 38.30 -23.29 50.46
CA GLN A 335 38.81 -24.64 50.17
C GLN A 335 40.35 -24.70 50.19
N LYS A 336 41.02 -23.68 49.66
CA LYS A 336 42.49 -23.59 49.67
C LYS A 336 43.04 -23.37 51.08
N MET A 337 42.38 -22.55 51.90
CA MET A 337 42.75 -22.34 53.31
C MET A 337 42.56 -23.61 54.14
N ASP A 338 41.44 -24.31 53.98
CA ASP A 338 41.19 -25.60 54.66
C ASP A 338 42.22 -26.66 54.22
N GLN A 339 42.52 -26.75 52.93
CA GLN A 339 43.57 -27.65 52.41
C GLN A 339 44.93 -27.32 53.02
N PHE A 340 45.30 -26.04 53.07
CA PHE A 340 46.54 -25.58 53.69
C PHE A 340 46.60 -25.94 55.18
N GLN A 341 45.53 -25.68 55.95
CA GLN A 341 45.46 -26.02 57.37
C GLN A 341 45.58 -27.53 57.61
N LYS A 342 44.92 -28.36 56.79
CA LYS A 342 45.04 -29.82 56.86
C LYS A 342 46.48 -30.28 56.63
N LEU A 343 47.13 -29.81 55.56
CA LEU A 343 48.52 -30.15 55.26
C LEU A 343 49.47 -29.67 56.37
N HIS A 344 49.28 -28.45 56.86
CA HIS A 344 50.05 -27.91 57.98
C HIS A 344 49.88 -28.76 59.25
N LYS A 345 48.65 -29.17 59.59
CA LYS A 345 48.38 -30.04 60.74
C LYS A 345 49.04 -31.41 60.59
N VAL A 346 49.01 -32.01 59.40
CA VAL A 346 49.70 -33.28 59.12
C VAL A 346 51.20 -33.12 59.31
N LEU A 347 51.80 -32.05 58.77
CA LEU A 347 53.22 -31.76 58.91
C LEU A 347 53.61 -31.56 60.39
N ALA A 348 52.83 -30.76 61.12
CA ALA A 348 53.08 -30.47 62.54
C ALA A 348 52.95 -31.72 63.43
N THR A 349 51.96 -32.58 63.18
CA THR A 349 51.74 -33.81 63.96
C THR A 349 52.77 -34.90 63.65
N HIS A 350 53.30 -34.95 62.43
CA HIS A 350 54.34 -35.91 62.04
C HIS A 350 55.76 -35.37 62.23
N HIS A 351 55.88 -34.16 62.80
CA HIS A 351 57.18 -33.53 63.02
C HIS A 351 58.02 -34.39 63.99
N PRO A 352 59.24 -34.82 63.59
CA PRO A 352 60.07 -35.71 64.40
C PRO A 352 60.33 -35.21 65.82
N ALA A 353 60.41 -33.89 66.02
CA ALA A 353 60.59 -33.30 67.35
C ALA A 353 59.41 -33.60 68.30
N MET A 354 58.17 -33.55 67.82
CA MET A 354 56.98 -33.85 68.64
C MET A 354 56.91 -35.34 68.98
N LYS A 355 57.20 -36.23 68.01
CA LYS A 355 57.31 -37.68 68.28
C LYS A 355 58.42 -37.98 69.29
N LEU A 356 59.59 -37.36 69.14
CA LEU A 356 60.72 -37.55 70.05
C LEU A 356 60.36 -37.10 71.46
N GLN A 357 59.66 -35.97 71.62
CA GLN A 357 59.23 -35.48 72.93
C GLN A 357 58.22 -36.42 73.59
N MET A 358 57.19 -36.87 72.86
CA MET A 358 56.23 -37.86 73.37
C MET A 358 56.90 -39.17 73.78
N HIS A 359 57.87 -39.66 73.00
CA HIS A 359 58.61 -40.88 73.34
C HIS A 359 59.54 -40.68 74.53
N LYS A 360 60.16 -39.51 74.69
CA LYS A 360 60.95 -39.17 75.89
C LYS A 360 60.09 -39.18 77.15
N GLU A 361 58.90 -38.58 77.11
CA GLU A 361 57.97 -38.57 78.25
C GLU A 361 57.50 -39.99 78.60
N LYS A 362 57.13 -40.80 77.60
CA LYS A 362 56.80 -42.22 77.80
C LYS A 362 57.96 -42.99 78.42
N PHE A 363 59.18 -42.78 77.94
CA PHE A 363 60.37 -43.43 78.48
C PHE A 363 60.60 -43.08 79.96
N ILE A 364 60.48 -41.80 80.32
CA ILE A 364 60.61 -41.34 81.71
C ILE A 364 59.56 -42.02 82.59
N HIS A 365 58.31 -42.07 82.14
CA HIS A 365 57.21 -42.67 82.90
C HIS A 365 57.44 -44.18 83.12
N ILE A 366 57.79 -44.93 82.07
CA ILE A 366 58.05 -46.37 82.16
C ILE A 366 59.25 -46.65 83.07
N LYS A 367 60.32 -45.85 82.98
CA LYS A 367 61.50 -45.97 83.86
C LYS A 367 61.13 -45.76 85.32
N GLN A 368 60.29 -44.78 85.63
CA GLN A 368 59.81 -44.52 86.99
C GLN A 368 58.97 -45.71 87.52
N GLN A 369 58.04 -46.22 86.71
CA GLN A 369 57.23 -47.39 87.07
C GLN A 369 58.09 -48.63 87.33
N LEU A 370 59.06 -48.91 86.46
CA LEU A 370 60.00 -50.03 86.63
C LEU A 370 60.77 -49.91 87.95
N THR A 371 61.29 -48.71 88.25
CA THR A 371 62.07 -48.45 89.46
C THR A 371 61.22 -48.63 90.72
N GLN A 372 59.95 -48.18 90.68
CA GLN A 372 59.02 -48.34 91.79
C GLN A 372 58.65 -49.81 92.02
N GLN A 373 58.35 -50.56 90.96
CA GLN A 373 58.02 -51.98 91.06
C GLN A 373 59.20 -52.82 91.55
N ALA A 374 60.42 -52.51 91.10
CA ALA A 374 61.63 -53.16 91.59
C ALA A 374 61.80 -52.96 93.11
N LYS A 375 61.54 -51.76 93.63
CA LYS A 375 61.58 -51.48 95.09
C LYS A 375 60.54 -52.28 95.87
N ILE A 376 59.31 -52.37 95.34
CA ILE A 376 58.22 -53.13 95.98
C ILE A 376 58.60 -54.61 96.09
N ILE A 377 59.09 -55.20 94.99
CA ILE A 377 59.51 -56.61 94.97
C ILE A 377 60.65 -56.85 95.96
N LEU A 378 61.65 -55.96 95.99
CA LEU A 378 62.78 -56.07 96.91
C LEU A 378 62.32 -56.04 98.38
N HIS A 379 61.43 -55.11 98.72
CA HIS A 379 60.87 -55.00 100.06
C HIS A 379 60.10 -56.27 100.46
N GLN A 380 59.25 -56.80 99.57
CA GLN A 380 58.49 -58.03 99.83
C GLN A 380 59.40 -59.23 100.09
N LYS A 381 60.48 -59.38 99.30
CA LYS A 381 61.46 -60.46 99.49
C LYS A 381 62.23 -60.31 100.80
N SER A 382 62.62 -59.08 101.17
CA SER A 382 63.29 -58.80 102.44
C SER A 382 62.38 -59.13 103.63
N SER A 383 61.12 -58.71 103.59
CA SER A 383 60.16 -59.02 104.66
C SER A 383 59.96 -60.53 104.82
N ALA A 384 59.77 -61.26 103.72
CA ALA A 384 59.61 -62.71 103.75
C ALA A 384 60.84 -63.45 104.28
N PHE A 385 62.05 -62.93 104.00
CA PHE A 385 63.29 -63.46 104.57
C PHE A 385 63.33 -63.27 106.09
N SER A 386 63.03 -62.07 106.59
CA SER A 386 62.99 -61.80 108.04
C SER A 386 61.99 -62.69 108.78
N THR A 387 60.83 -62.99 108.20
CA THR A 387 59.83 -63.89 108.83
C THR A 387 60.35 -65.32 108.94
N LYS A 388 61.09 -65.79 107.93
CA LYS A 388 61.73 -67.12 107.96
C LYS A 388 62.83 -67.23 109.00
N VAL A 389 63.58 -66.15 109.24
CA VAL A 389 64.61 -66.10 110.30
C VAL A 389 63.95 -66.19 111.68
N ALA A 390 62.92 -65.41 111.95
CA ALA A 390 62.23 -65.41 113.25
C ALA A 390 61.57 -66.76 113.59
N THR A 391 61.06 -67.48 112.59
CA THR A 391 60.50 -68.84 112.79
C THR A 391 61.57 -69.87 113.12
N LEU A 392 62.78 -69.71 112.58
CA LEU A 392 63.92 -70.58 112.90
C LEU A 392 64.38 -70.40 114.36
N GLU A 393 64.39 -69.16 114.86
CA GLU A 393 64.81 -68.83 116.22
C GLU A 393 63.86 -69.37 117.31
N ALA A 394 62.55 -69.41 117.02
CA ALA A 394 61.53 -69.88 117.97
C ALA A 394 61.56 -71.41 118.22
N LEU A 395 62.18 -72.19 117.34
CA LEU A 395 62.19 -73.66 117.39
C LEU A 395 63.48 -74.26 117.98
N SER A 396 64.38 -73.45 118.56
CA SER A 396 65.68 -73.92 119.07
C SER A 396 65.64 -74.44 120.53
N PRO A 397 66.06 -75.70 120.81
CA PRO A 397 66.00 -76.34 122.13
C PRO A 397 66.89 -75.71 123.22
N LEU A 398 67.86 -74.87 122.85
CA LEU A 398 68.77 -74.19 123.80
C LEU A 398 68.07 -73.18 124.72
N ASN A 399 66.89 -72.68 124.33
CA ASN A 399 66.13 -71.70 125.13
C ASN A 399 65.28 -72.33 126.25
N ILE A 400 65.10 -73.65 126.28
CA ILE A 400 64.28 -74.34 127.31
C ILE A 400 65.07 -74.45 128.64
N LEU A 401 66.39 -74.63 128.59
CA LEU A 401 67.26 -74.74 129.78
C LEU A 401 67.55 -73.37 130.44
N GLN A 402 67.40 -72.24 129.73
CA GLN A 402 67.58 -70.90 130.30
C GLN A 402 66.39 -70.41 131.16
N ARG A 403 65.26 -71.13 131.18
CA ARG A 403 64.04 -70.75 131.90
C ARG A 403 63.94 -71.33 133.32
N GLY A 404 65.04 -71.77 133.91
CA GLY A 404 65.10 -72.13 135.34
C GLY A 404 64.51 -73.50 135.72
N TYR A 405 64.28 -74.39 134.75
CA TYR A 405 63.82 -75.75 134.99
C TYR A 405 65.02 -76.68 135.27
N SER A 406 65.00 -77.38 136.41
CA SER A 406 66.00 -78.37 136.80
C SER A 406 65.51 -79.80 136.53
N VAL A 407 66.43 -80.71 136.24
CA VAL A 407 66.11 -82.11 135.96
C VAL A 407 66.67 -82.98 137.10
N ALA A 408 65.81 -83.79 137.71
CA ALA A 408 66.17 -84.69 138.81
C ALA A 408 66.56 -86.09 138.29
N TYR A 409 67.62 -86.67 138.85
CA TYR A 409 68.15 -88.00 138.54
C TYR A 409 68.21 -88.88 139.80
N THR A 410 68.04 -90.19 139.63
CA THR A 410 68.27 -91.19 140.69
C THR A 410 69.75 -91.52 140.85
N GLU A 411 70.11 -92.23 141.93
CA GLU A 411 71.48 -92.73 142.19
C GLU A 411 72.08 -93.56 141.02
N ASN A 412 71.21 -94.15 140.18
CA ASN A 412 71.58 -94.92 138.99
C ASN A 412 71.59 -94.09 137.68
N GLY A 413 71.47 -92.75 137.76
CA GLY A 413 71.55 -91.84 136.62
C GLY A 413 70.30 -91.74 135.75
N ASN A 414 69.14 -92.25 136.21
CA ASN A 414 67.88 -92.19 135.46
C ASN A 414 67.03 -90.99 135.85
N ILE A 415 66.39 -90.34 134.87
CA ILE A 415 65.54 -89.15 135.10
C ILE A 415 64.27 -89.51 135.90
N ILE A 416 63.99 -88.74 136.94
CA ILE A 416 62.78 -88.85 137.76
C ILE A 416 61.71 -87.95 137.14
N ASN A 417 60.72 -88.57 136.48
CA ASN A 417 59.59 -87.87 135.86
C ASN A 417 58.23 -88.20 136.50
N LYS A 418 58.20 -89.09 137.50
CA LYS A 418 57.01 -89.48 138.27
C LYS A 418 57.40 -89.83 139.70
N THR A 419 56.55 -89.48 140.66
CA THR A 419 56.76 -89.68 142.10
C THR A 419 56.64 -91.14 142.57
N ASP A 420 56.22 -92.07 141.71
CA ASP A 420 56.08 -93.50 142.03
C ASP A 420 57.41 -94.28 142.10
N LYS A 421 58.52 -93.66 141.69
CA LYS A 421 59.83 -94.33 141.55
C LYS A 421 60.83 -93.98 142.65
N THR A 422 60.37 -93.30 143.70
CA THR A 422 61.20 -92.78 144.78
C THR A 422 60.54 -93.07 146.11
N ASN A 423 61.33 -93.51 147.09
CA ASN A 423 60.87 -93.76 148.46
C ASN A 423 61.40 -92.67 149.41
N ILE A 424 60.72 -92.49 150.55
CA ILE A 424 61.19 -91.60 151.61
C ILE A 424 62.50 -92.17 152.17
N GLY A 425 63.56 -91.37 152.13
CA GLY A 425 64.93 -91.76 152.50
C GLY A 425 65.93 -91.92 151.34
N ASP A 426 65.47 -91.90 150.07
CA ASP A 426 66.35 -92.07 148.90
C ASP A 426 67.20 -90.80 148.62
N GLN A 427 68.42 -90.99 148.11
CA GLN A 427 69.28 -89.91 147.61
C GLN A 427 69.05 -89.65 146.11
N ILE A 428 68.86 -88.38 145.73
CA ILE A 428 68.65 -87.92 144.36
C ILE A 428 69.61 -86.78 144.00
N THR A 429 69.93 -86.66 142.70
CA THR A 429 70.78 -85.59 142.17
C THR A 429 69.96 -84.64 141.29
N LEU A 430 69.92 -83.36 141.63
CA LEU A 430 69.29 -82.31 140.83
C LEU A 430 70.34 -81.59 139.99
N LYS A 431 70.17 -81.59 138.67
CA LYS A 431 71.05 -80.86 137.74
C LYS A 431 70.44 -79.51 137.39
N VAL A 432 71.18 -78.45 137.73
CA VAL A 432 70.84 -77.05 137.47
C VAL A 432 71.83 -76.45 136.48
N THR A 433 71.55 -75.24 135.98
CA THR A 433 72.34 -74.55 134.94
C THR A 433 73.83 -74.42 135.24
N ASP A 434 74.23 -74.44 136.50
CA ASP A 434 75.59 -74.19 136.97
C ASP A 434 76.16 -75.26 137.92
N GLY A 435 75.45 -76.38 138.14
CA GLY A 435 75.95 -77.44 139.03
C GLY A 435 75.00 -78.61 139.29
N GLU A 436 75.41 -79.49 140.20
CA GLU A 436 74.65 -80.66 140.65
C GLU A 436 74.48 -80.61 142.18
N LEU A 437 73.25 -80.78 142.65
CA LEU A 437 72.89 -80.80 144.07
C LEU A 437 72.50 -82.21 144.49
N PHE A 438 73.04 -82.71 145.60
CA PHE A 438 72.68 -83.99 146.19
C PHE A 438 71.65 -83.78 147.30
N CYS A 439 70.50 -84.43 147.20
CA CYS A 439 69.37 -84.22 148.09
C CYS A 439 68.80 -85.56 148.58
N THR A 440 68.32 -85.61 149.81
CA THR A 440 67.54 -86.74 150.35
C THR A 440 66.05 -86.40 150.36
N ILE A 441 65.21 -87.40 150.08
CA ILE A 441 63.75 -87.23 150.05
C ILE A 441 63.18 -87.43 151.46
N ASP A 442 62.76 -86.34 152.10
CA ASP A 442 62.20 -86.38 153.47
C ASP A 442 60.68 -86.61 153.49
N HIS A 443 59.95 -86.21 152.44
CA HIS A 443 58.49 -86.35 152.34
C HIS A 443 58.04 -86.41 150.87
N ILE A 444 57.08 -87.27 150.53
CA ILE A 444 56.51 -87.38 149.18
C ILE A 444 55.02 -87.09 149.25
N GLU A 445 54.59 -86.05 148.54
CA GLU A 445 53.18 -85.67 148.40
C GLU A 445 52.80 -85.80 146.91
N LYS A 446 51.79 -86.62 146.59
CA LYS A 446 51.35 -86.80 145.20
C LYS A 446 50.31 -85.76 144.83
N GLY A 447 50.64 -84.87 143.90
CA GLY A 447 49.69 -83.94 143.30
C GLY A 447 48.88 -84.58 142.18
N GLU A 448 47.59 -84.25 142.10
CA GLU A 448 46.73 -84.53 140.95
C GLU A 448 47.34 -83.93 139.68
N SER A 449 47.38 -84.76 138.63
CA SER A 449 47.96 -84.40 137.34
C SER A 449 46.88 -83.86 136.42
N ASP A 450 46.97 -82.59 136.05
CA ASP A 450 46.15 -82.01 134.98
C ASP A 450 46.94 -81.98 133.66
N GLY A 451 46.42 -82.72 132.67
CA GLY A 451 46.53 -82.44 131.22
C GLY A 451 47.88 -82.54 130.55
#